data_AF-A0A9D1N454-F1
#
_entry.id   AF-A0A9D1N454-F1
#
_cell.length_a   1.000
_cell.length_b   1.000
_cell.length_c   1.000
_cell.angle_alpha   90.00
_cell.angle_beta   90.00
_cell.angle_gamma   90.00
#
_symmetry.space_group_name_H-M   'P 1'
#
loop_
_entity.id
_entity.type
_entity.pdbx_description
1 polymer ?
#
loop_
_entity_poly.entity_id
_entity_poly.type
_entity_poly.pdbx_seq_one_letter_code
_entity_poly.pdbx_strand_id
1 'polypeptide(L)' 'MIMQNMPYMLTAHYMAMAMRDIRFPITKRALIERAGERMIRTGPDAYTPFREILEKLPLDSFSCAAEFYSCHSAS' A
#
# COMPACT_ATOMS: atom_id res chain seq x y z
N MET A 1 -29.44 6.21 4.64
CA MET A 1 -28.17 5.70 4.07
C MET A 1 -27.03 6.47 4.68
N ILE A 2 -26.31 5.88 5.64
CA ILE A 2 -25.12 6.49 6.23
C ILE A 2 -23.93 6.12 5.33
N MET A 3 -23.19 7.15 4.96
CA MET A 3 -22.06 7.24 4.02
C MET A 3 -21.16 5.99 3.93
N GLN A 4 -21.12 5.36 2.75
CA GLN A 4 -20.25 4.24 2.37
C GLN A 4 -18.81 4.69 2.08
N ASN A 5 -18.17 5.43 2.98
CA ASN A 5 -16.73 5.68 2.91
C ASN A 5 -16.08 4.89 4.04
N MET A 6 -15.50 3.72 3.73
CA MET A 6 -14.58 3.12 4.69
C MET A 6 -13.42 4.07 4.93
N PRO A 7 -12.98 4.19 6.19
CA PRO A 7 -11.91 5.10 6.49
C PRO A 7 -10.64 4.62 5.81
N TYR A 8 -10.02 5.53 5.06
CA TYR A 8 -8.63 5.56 4.63
C TYR A 8 -7.64 4.80 5.55
N MET A 9 -7.88 4.85 6.87
CA MET A 9 -7.13 4.13 7.90
C MET A 9 -7.09 2.59 7.74
N LEU A 10 -8.14 1.97 7.21
CA LEU A 10 -8.20 0.51 7.05
C LEU A 10 -7.26 0.03 5.93
N THR A 11 -7.25 0.69 4.77
CA THR A 11 -6.34 0.32 3.66
C THR A 11 -4.88 0.48 4.08
N ALA A 12 -4.53 1.61 4.70
CA ALA A 12 -3.16 1.85 5.19
C ALA A 12 -2.72 0.81 6.24
N HIS A 13 -3.64 0.35 7.09
CA HIS A 13 -3.38 -0.74 8.05
C HIS A 13 -3.03 -2.05 7.34
N TYR A 14 -3.81 -2.47 6.33
CA TYR A 14 -3.50 -3.69 5.58
C TYR A 14 -2.21 -3.57 4.76
N MET A 15 -1.88 -2.38 4.25
CA MET A 15 -0.59 -2.12 3.63
C MET A 15 0.58 -2.26 4.63
N ALA A 16 0.41 -1.77 5.87
CA ALA A 16 1.41 -1.94 6.93
C ALA A 16 1.65 -3.41 7.24
N MET A 17 0.58 -4.20 7.36
CA MET A 17 0.66 -5.64 7.55
C MET A 17 1.35 -6.34 6.37
N ALA A 18 1.02 -5.93 5.14
CA ALA A 18 1.65 -6.44 3.94
C ALA A 18 3.14 -6.05 3.82
N MET A 19 3.61 -5.04 4.56
CA MET A 19 5.01 -4.60 4.56
C MET A 19 5.77 -4.92 5.85
N ARG A 20 5.21 -5.71 6.77
CA ARG A 20 5.81 -5.94 8.11
C ARG A 20 7.29 -6.39 8.10
N ASP A 21 7.68 -7.15 7.08
CA ASP A 21 9.02 -7.72 6.92
C ASP A 21 9.89 -6.93 5.91
N ILE A 22 9.36 -5.84 5.37
CA ILE A 22 10.10 -4.94 4.49
C ILE A 22 11.03 -4.06 5.33
N ARG A 23 12.21 -3.80 4.78
CA ARG A 23 13.18 -2.85 5.31
C ARG A 23 13.41 -1.78 4.25
N PHE A 24 13.42 -0.53 4.68
CA PHE A 24 13.80 0.59 3.86
C PHE A 24 15.32 0.84 4.00
N PRO A 25 16.01 1.41 3.00
CA PRO A 25 15.47 1.85 1.71
C PRO A 25 15.07 0.67 0.80
N ILE A 26 14.05 0.87 -0.03
CA ILE A 26 13.56 -0.14 -0.99
C ILE A 26 13.11 0.49 -2.30
N THR A 27 13.30 -0.20 -3.42
CA THR A 27 12.75 0.21 -4.72
C THR A 27 11.31 -0.29 -4.88
N LYS A 28 10.49 0.44 -5.64
CA LYS A 28 9.11 0.01 -6.00
C LYS A 28 9.12 -1.38 -6.63
N ARG A 29 10.07 -1.67 -7.53
CA ARG A 29 10.24 -3.00 -8.13
C ARG A 29 10.47 -4.09 -7.08
N ALA A 30 11.44 -3.90 -6.17
CA ALA A 30 11.73 -4.88 -5.13
C ALA A 30 10.56 -5.04 -4.13
N LEU A 31 9.80 -3.97 -3.89
CA LEU A 31 8.60 -4.02 -3.06
C LEU A 31 7.50 -4.84 -3.73
N ILE A 32 7.26 -4.64 -5.04
CA ILE A 32 6.33 -5.46 -5.83
C ILE A 32 6.76 -6.93 -5.83
N GLU A 33 8.05 -7.23 -6.04
CA GLU A 33 8.56 -8.61 -6.02
C GLU A 33 8.32 -9.31 -4.67
N ARG A 34 8.45 -8.59 -3.55
CA ARG A 34 8.36 -9.16 -2.19
C ARG A 34 6.95 -9.19 -1.61
N ALA A 35 6.09 -8.26 -2.02
CA ALA A 35 4.79 -8.04 -1.39
C ALA A 35 3.64 -7.84 -2.38
N GLY A 36 3.90 -7.79 -3.69
CA GLY A 36 2.91 -7.45 -4.71
C GLY A 36 1.71 -8.39 -4.78
N GLU A 37 1.90 -9.68 -4.48
CA GLU A 37 0.82 -10.68 -4.48
C GLU A 37 0.00 -10.70 -3.18
N ARG A 38 0.37 -9.89 -2.17
CA ARG A 38 -0.39 -9.80 -0.92
C ARG A 38 -1.71 -9.08 -1.19
N MET A 39 -2.83 -9.63 -0.71
CA MET A 39 -4.14 -9.02 -0.87
C MET A 39 -4.36 -7.91 0.16
N ILE A 40 -4.61 -6.69 -0.31
CA ILE A 40 -4.94 -5.52 0.51
C ILE A 40 -6.46 -5.36 0.52
N ARG A 41 -7.06 -5.31 1.71
CA ARG A 41 -8.48 -4.99 1.82
C ARG A 41 -8.69 -3.51 1.51
N THR A 42 -9.41 -3.25 0.43
CA THR A 42 -9.72 -1.91 -0.09
C THR A 42 -11.20 -1.56 0.04
N GLY A 43 -12.04 -2.55 0.41
CA GLY A 43 -13.45 -2.35 0.69
C GLY A 43 -14.01 -3.31 1.76
N PRO A 44 -15.34 -3.36 2.01
CA PRO A 44 -15.90 -4.20 3.06
C PRO A 44 -15.69 -5.66 2.68
N ASP A 45 -15.91 -5.97 1.40
CA ASP A 45 -15.70 -7.27 0.79
C ASP A 45 -14.71 -7.21 -0.40
N ALA A 46 -14.07 -6.06 -0.62
CA ALA A 46 -13.15 -5.86 -1.73
C ALA A 46 -11.69 -6.02 -1.29
N TYR A 47 -10.93 -6.78 -2.09
CA TYR A 47 -9.51 -7.00 -1.94
C TYR A 47 -8.81 -6.72 -3.27
N THR A 48 -7.64 -6.10 -3.19
CA THR A 48 -6.83 -5.73 -4.35
C THR A 48 -5.42 -6.29 -4.16
N PRO A 49 -4.81 -6.93 -5.16
CA PRO A 49 -3.39 -7.28 -5.13
C PRO A 49 -2.55 -6.03 -4.87
N PHE A 50 -1.61 -6.10 -3.93
CA PHE A 50 -0.83 -4.92 -3.54
C PHE A 50 -0.07 -4.31 -4.72
N ARG A 51 0.35 -5.13 -5.70
CA ARG A 51 0.99 -4.68 -6.93
C ARG A 51 0.20 -3.60 -7.67
N GLU A 52 -1.14 -3.70 -7.72
CA GLU A 52 -1.98 -2.73 -8.43
C GLU A 52 -2.00 -1.37 -7.73
N ILE A 53 -1.79 -1.35 -6.41
CA ILE A 53 -1.63 -0.11 -5.64
C ILE A 53 -0.22 0.44 -5.83
N LEU A 54 0.80 -0.44 -5.77
CA LEU A 54 2.20 -0.06 -5.89
C LEU A 54 2.53 0.50 -7.28
N GLU A 55 1.98 -0.06 -8.35
CA GLU A 55 2.21 0.38 -9.73
C GLU A 55 1.71 1.81 -9.99
N LYS A 56 0.73 2.29 -9.20
CA LYS A 56 0.19 3.66 -9.29
C LYS A 56 1.06 4.69 -8.58
N LEU A 57 2.01 4.27 -7.74
CA LEU A 57 2.86 5.20 -7.01
C LEU A 57 3.86 5.88 -7.95
N PRO A 58 3.96 7.23 -7.92
CA PRO A 58 4.84 7.99 -8.82
C PRO A 58 6.33 7.80 -8.52
N LEU A 59 6.70 7.39 -7.31
CA LEU A 59 8.10 7.18 -6.94
C LEU A 59 8.57 5.76 -7.27
N ASP A 60 9.85 5.64 -7.62
CA ASP A 60 10.51 4.35 -7.91
C ASP A 60 11.32 3.80 -6.73
N SER A 61 11.52 4.59 -5.69
CA SER A 61 12.20 4.19 -4.46
C SER A 61 11.69 4.95 -3.25
N PHE A 62 11.81 4.33 -2.08
CA PHE A 62 11.43 4.89 -0.81
C PHE A 62 12.58 4.71 0.19
N SER A 63 13.01 5.81 0.80
CA SER A 63 14.02 5.89 1.85
C SER A 63 13.50 5.44 3.21
N CYS A 64 12.20 5.60 3.46
CA CYS A 64 11.55 5.23 4.72
C CYS A 64 10.04 4.97 4.53
N ALA A 65 9.40 4.41 5.55
CA ALA A 65 7.96 4.16 5.55
C ALA A 65 7.13 5.44 5.42
N ALA A 66 7.57 6.54 6.06
CA ALA A 66 6.86 7.81 6.00
C ALA A 66 6.79 8.35 4.56
N GLU A 67 7.87 8.24 3.79
CA GLU A 67 7.90 8.63 2.37
C GLU A 67 6.97 7.77 1.53
N PHE A 68 6.97 6.45 1.75
CA PHE A 68 6.04 5.54 1.10
C PHE A 68 4.57 5.92 1.36
N TYR A 69 4.19 6.10 2.64
CA TYR A 69 2.81 6.45 2.98
C TYR A 69 2.44 7.86 2.52
N SER A 70 3.36 8.82 2.55
CA SER A 70 3.14 10.17 2.03
C SER A 70 2.89 10.12 0.51
N CYS A 71 3.71 9.34 -0.22
CA CYS A 71 3.54 9.12 -1.64
C CYS A 71 2.17 8.48 -1.94
N HIS A 72 1.78 7.43 -1.21
CA HIS A 72 0.47 6.80 -1.36
C HIS A 72 -0.70 7.76 -1.04
N SER A 73 -0.58 8.56 0.02
CA SER A 73 -1.62 9.52 0.44
C SER A 73 -1.86 10.62 -0.60
N ALA A 74 -0.81 10.97 -1.35
CA ALA A 74 -0.80 12.06 -2.32
C ALA A 74 -1.08 11.62 -3.77
N SER A 75 -1.19 10.30 -4.01
CA SER A 75 -1.46 9.70 -5.33
C SER A 75 -2.94 9.41 -5.50
#